data_AF-A0A5C7P7P0-F1
#
_entry.id   AF-A0A5C7P7P0-F1
#
_cell.length_a   1.000
_cell.length_b   1.000
_cell.length_c   1.000
_cell.angle_alpha   90.00
_cell.angle_beta   90.00
_cell.angle_gamma   90.00
#
_symmetry.space_group_name_H-M   'P 1'
#
loop_
_entity.id
_entity.type
_entity.pdbx_description
1 polymer ?
#
loop_
_entity_poly.entity_id
_entity_poly.type
_entity_poly.pdbx_seq_one_letter_code
_entity_poly.pdbx_strand_id
1 'polypeptide(L)'
;VAVTAFTLEADGKTFVARYDGNWGGDLWAVGYNANGQMNTTSDGTPVPVWKASANVPAPASRKIYTWKDSGGGGTTFEYTNLSSSKKSALGSSAVVDYLRGVRTGEVSNGGAYRNRTSVIGDFANPAPVYVKASNTIFAAANDGMLHAFNASTGVEQFAYIPGSVNFTTMATLANPNYSHAYLNDGEVVVSDLATVGKNILVGSLGRAGKGIYALDVTTPSSFGTSNVLWEYTDSDLGQTLGKPLIARLNTGDWAVIIGNGYNSTNEKAFLYIINLNTGALIKKIATGAGSSSATNGLSSLVGFDKDGDSKIDLIYAGDLLGNFWRFNLAGNDTSAWSGTSMFTARDASNNVQPITAGLSVAIDPKTNKRWVFGGTGRYLTNADVSDTAIQSWYGLIDDGTTIAGRSALTQRTLTAETAQGSYLTRTFSEPVTNDMVGKSGWYVDMAVGGVKTGERIVSRSQYSAGVLYASSVIPSSDKCASGGSGYINALSAFSGATLTKPFFDINGDNTFDDADKKLVGGKLTPAGSVRTGGMIGEITIKKVTDSKFTIQSCDSTGVCKAQPNVNLSELKGRVSWREIRKE
;
A
#
# COMPACT_ATOMS: atom_id res chain seq x y z
N VAL A 1 -2.03 5.86 12.77
CA VAL A 1 -3.46 5.73 12.39
C VAL A 1 -3.53 4.76 11.23
N ALA A 2 -4.18 3.63 11.44
CA ALA A 2 -4.39 2.62 10.41
C ALA A 2 -5.40 3.14 9.39
N VAL A 3 -5.05 3.09 8.11
CA VAL A 3 -6.04 3.23 7.06
C VAL A 3 -6.39 1.80 6.66
N THR A 4 -7.67 1.43 6.75
CA THR A 4 -8.10 0.06 6.53
C THR A 4 -7.62 -0.44 5.17
N ALA A 5 -6.93 -1.58 5.19
CA ALA A 5 -6.27 -2.13 4.04
C ALA A 5 -7.12 -3.29 3.48
N PHE A 6 -7.54 -3.17 2.22
CA PHE A 6 -8.41 -4.14 1.54
C PHE A 6 -7.62 -5.00 0.58
N THR A 7 -8.11 -6.22 0.39
CA THR A 7 -7.68 -7.09 -0.72
C THR A 7 -8.85 -7.41 -1.63
N LEU A 8 -8.54 -7.52 -2.93
CA LEU A 8 -9.49 -7.88 -3.98
C LEU A 8 -9.58 -9.41 -4.16
N GLU A 9 -10.84 -9.86 -4.12
CA GLU A 9 -11.52 -11.02 -4.75
C GLU A 9 -10.93 -12.44 -4.65
N ALA A 10 -11.58 -13.21 -3.77
CA ALA A 10 -11.85 -14.64 -3.97
C ALA A 10 -13.37 -14.84 -3.95
N ASP A 11 -13.95 -15.52 -4.96
CA ASP A 11 -15.33 -16.05 -4.92
C ASP A 11 -16.42 -15.09 -4.41
N GLY A 12 -16.38 -13.81 -4.82
CA GLY A 12 -17.39 -12.82 -4.43
C GLY A 12 -17.25 -12.29 -2.98
N LYS A 13 -16.06 -12.37 -2.40
CA LYS A 13 -15.75 -11.82 -1.06
C LYS A 13 -14.60 -10.82 -1.12
N THR A 14 -14.56 -9.92 -0.15
CA THR A 14 -13.43 -9.05 0.19
C THR A 14 -12.92 -9.38 1.57
N PHE A 15 -11.62 -9.21 1.78
CA PHE A 15 -10.99 -9.47 3.06
C PHE A 15 -10.65 -8.14 3.74
N VAL A 16 -11.18 -7.95 4.94
CA VAL A 16 -11.06 -6.72 5.72
C VAL A 16 -10.25 -7.01 6.97
N ALA A 17 -9.06 -6.43 7.04
CA ALA A 17 -8.22 -6.47 8.22
C ALA A 17 -8.72 -5.45 9.25
N ARG A 18 -8.80 -5.85 10.52
CA ARG A 18 -9.42 -5.05 11.59
C ARG A 18 -8.61 -5.01 12.88
N TYR A 19 -8.89 -3.97 13.64
CA TYR A 19 -8.51 -3.76 15.03
C TYR A 19 -9.76 -3.83 15.91
N ASP A 20 -9.69 -4.52 17.05
CA ASP A 20 -10.85 -4.76 17.93
C ASP A 20 -10.99 -3.77 19.09
N GLY A 21 -10.12 -2.76 19.19
CA GLY A 21 -10.14 -1.77 20.28
C GLY A 21 -9.28 -2.13 21.50
N ASN A 22 -8.72 -3.34 21.58
CA ASN A 22 -7.91 -3.82 22.70
C ASN A 22 -6.64 -4.55 22.22
N TRP A 23 -6.00 -4.02 21.17
CA TRP A 23 -4.79 -4.56 20.55
C TRP A 23 -4.90 -6.01 20.10
N GLY A 24 -6.13 -6.47 19.86
CA GLY A 24 -6.41 -7.67 19.09
C GLY A 24 -6.79 -7.29 17.66
N GLY A 25 -6.49 -8.19 16.74
CA GLY A 25 -6.87 -8.07 15.35
C GLY A 25 -7.76 -9.21 14.89
N ASP A 26 -8.37 -8.97 13.74
CA ASP A 26 -9.16 -9.97 13.06
C ASP A 26 -9.11 -9.75 11.55
N LEU A 27 -9.27 -10.83 10.79
CA LEU A 27 -9.43 -10.81 9.36
C LEU A 27 -10.82 -11.31 9.03
N TRP A 28 -11.63 -10.47 8.39
CA TRP A 28 -13.01 -10.78 8.06
C TRP A 28 -13.14 -11.01 6.56
N ALA A 29 -13.79 -12.10 6.17
CA ALA A 29 -14.31 -12.21 4.81
C ALA A 29 -15.71 -11.63 4.75
N VAL A 30 -15.94 -10.69 3.86
CA VAL A 30 -17.20 -9.96 3.73
C VAL A 30 -17.72 -10.16 2.32
N GLY A 31 -19.01 -10.53 2.20
CA GLY A 31 -19.66 -10.67 0.90
C GLY A 31 -20.04 -9.32 0.29
N TYR A 32 -20.47 -9.35 -0.97
CA TYR A 32 -21.06 -8.19 -1.64
C TYR A 32 -22.59 -8.34 -1.76
N ASN A 33 -23.30 -7.21 -1.82
CA ASN A 33 -24.72 -7.16 -2.17
C ASN A 33 -24.93 -7.19 -3.71
N ALA A 34 -26.19 -7.22 -4.15
CA ALA A 34 -26.55 -7.22 -5.57
C ALA A 34 -26.04 -6.00 -6.36
N ASN A 35 -25.72 -4.89 -5.69
CA ASN A 35 -25.16 -3.69 -6.28
C ASN A 35 -23.61 -3.72 -6.37
N GLY A 36 -22.98 -4.80 -5.92
CA GLY A 36 -21.52 -4.96 -5.86
C GLY A 36 -20.86 -4.22 -4.71
N GLN A 37 -21.63 -3.67 -3.77
CA GLN A 37 -21.11 -3.00 -2.57
C GLN A 37 -20.88 -4.00 -1.45
N MET A 38 -19.91 -3.72 -0.57
CA MET A 38 -19.65 -4.56 0.60
C MET A 38 -20.91 -4.67 1.47
N ASN A 39 -21.22 -5.87 1.96
CA ASN A 39 -22.32 -6.06 2.91
C ASN A 39 -21.97 -5.40 4.25
N THR A 40 -22.78 -4.41 4.63
CA THR A 40 -22.63 -3.65 5.87
C THR A 40 -23.95 -3.52 6.61
N THR A 41 -23.87 -3.27 7.91
CA THR A 41 -24.98 -2.73 8.71
C THR A 41 -25.30 -1.29 8.28
N SER A 42 -26.41 -0.73 8.77
CA SER A 42 -26.83 0.64 8.45
C SER A 42 -25.83 1.72 8.85
N ASP A 43 -24.99 1.46 9.85
CA ASP A 43 -23.89 2.37 10.26
C ASP A 43 -22.60 2.19 9.42
N GLY A 44 -22.58 1.26 8.48
CA GLY A 44 -21.44 0.96 7.61
C GLY A 44 -20.45 -0.06 8.17
N THR A 45 -20.75 -0.74 9.28
CA THR A 45 -19.91 -1.83 9.79
C THR A 45 -20.00 -3.07 8.88
N PRO A 46 -18.89 -3.63 8.38
CA PRO A 46 -18.90 -4.87 7.59
C PRO A 46 -19.61 -6.04 8.26
N VAL A 47 -20.31 -6.86 7.48
CA VAL A 47 -20.97 -8.08 7.95
C VAL A 47 -20.17 -9.32 7.49
N PRO A 48 -19.41 -9.98 8.38
CA PRO A 48 -18.52 -11.06 7.98
C PRO A 48 -19.28 -12.35 7.68
N VAL A 49 -18.89 -13.02 6.59
CA VAL A 49 -19.20 -14.43 6.30
C VAL A 49 -18.41 -15.34 7.24
N TRP A 50 -17.15 -15.01 7.51
CA TRP A 50 -16.33 -15.66 8.53
C TRP A 50 -15.35 -14.65 9.15
N LYS A 51 -14.86 -14.99 10.34
CA LYS A 51 -13.83 -14.25 11.09
C LYS A 51 -12.65 -15.18 11.37
N ALA A 52 -11.43 -14.75 11.06
CA ALA A 52 -10.23 -15.55 11.32
C ALA A 52 -10.04 -15.84 12.82
N SER A 53 -10.34 -14.85 13.68
CA SER A 53 -10.27 -14.98 15.14
C SER A 53 -11.11 -16.13 15.71
N ALA A 54 -12.21 -16.49 15.04
CA ALA A 54 -13.09 -17.60 15.42
C ALA A 54 -12.58 -18.98 14.95
N ASN A 55 -11.61 -18.99 14.03
CA ASN A 55 -11.16 -20.19 13.31
C ASN A 55 -9.65 -20.48 13.49
N VAL A 56 -8.99 -19.79 14.43
CA VAL A 56 -7.59 -20.10 14.77
C VAL A 56 -7.52 -21.50 15.40
N PRO A 57 -6.60 -22.38 14.94
CA PRO A 57 -6.44 -23.70 15.55
C PRO A 57 -6.09 -23.61 17.04
N ALA A 58 -6.39 -24.68 17.78
CA ALA A 58 -5.96 -24.80 19.17
C ALA A 58 -4.42 -24.67 19.27
N PRO A 59 -3.86 -24.10 20.35
CA PRO A 59 -2.43 -23.78 20.44
C PRO A 59 -1.49 -24.95 20.14
N ALA A 60 -1.85 -26.17 20.54
CA ALA A 60 -1.08 -27.39 20.27
C ALA A 60 -1.07 -27.81 18.79
N SER A 61 -2.06 -27.37 18.01
CA SER A 61 -2.21 -27.66 16.57
C SER A 61 -1.76 -26.50 15.68
N ARG A 62 -1.47 -25.33 16.25
CA ARG A 62 -0.99 -24.17 15.47
C ARG A 62 0.44 -24.42 14.97
N LYS A 63 0.64 -24.20 13.68
CA LYS A 63 1.93 -24.30 13.01
C LYS A 63 2.58 -22.92 12.95
N ILE A 64 3.40 -22.60 13.96
CA ILE A 64 4.08 -21.31 14.05
C ILE A 64 5.58 -21.54 13.85
N TYR A 65 6.17 -20.81 12.92
CA TYR A 65 7.60 -20.90 12.58
C TYR A 65 8.30 -19.57 12.83
N THR A 66 9.62 -19.60 13.02
CA THR A 66 10.47 -18.42 13.08
C THR A 66 11.82 -18.69 12.43
N TRP A 67 12.56 -17.64 12.11
CA TRP A 67 13.93 -17.76 11.58
C TRP A 67 14.85 -18.52 12.54
N LYS A 68 15.74 -19.33 11.98
CA LYS A 68 16.81 -19.99 12.72
C LYS A 68 18.06 -19.10 12.72
N ASP A 69 18.49 -18.66 13.90
CA ASP A 69 19.62 -17.71 14.05
C ASP A 69 20.97 -18.27 13.52
N SER A 70 21.07 -19.58 13.28
CA SER A 70 22.26 -20.22 12.70
C SER A 70 21.89 -21.30 11.67
N GLY A 71 22.65 -21.36 10.58
CA GLY A 71 22.52 -22.43 9.57
C GLY A 71 21.40 -22.27 8.53
N GLY A 72 20.75 -21.10 8.47
CA GLY A 72 19.69 -20.79 7.51
C GLY A 72 18.38 -21.54 7.75
N GLY A 73 17.29 -21.03 7.16
CA GLY A 73 15.97 -21.64 7.23
C GLY A 73 15.20 -21.37 8.53
N GLY A 74 14.10 -22.08 8.72
CA GLY A 74 13.18 -21.89 9.83
C GLY A 74 13.35 -22.90 10.97
N THR A 75 12.70 -22.60 12.09
CA THR A 75 12.46 -23.52 13.21
C THR A 75 11.02 -23.36 13.71
N THR A 76 10.46 -24.35 14.39
CA THR A 76 9.14 -24.16 15.03
C THR A 76 9.27 -23.22 16.22
N PHE A 77 8.27 -22.36 16.41
CA PHE A 77 8.21 -21.42 17.52
C PHE A 77 7.74 -22.12 18.80
N GLU A 78 8.62 -22.91 19.37
CA GLU A 78 8.46 -23.60 20.65
C GLU A 78 9.65 -23.26 21.53
N TYR A 79 9.42 -23.01 22.83
CA TYR A 79 10.46 -22.48 23.71
C TYR A 79 11.76 -23.31 23.65
N THR A 80 11.67 -24.64 23.59
CA THR A 80 12.83 -25.54 23.49
C THR A 80 13.68 -25.31 22.25
N ASN A 81 13.05 -24.98 21.12
CA ASN A 81 13.68 -24.85 19.80
C ASN A 81 14.26 -23.46 19.53
N LEU A 82 13.98 -22.49 20.42
CA LEU A 82 14.50 -21.13 20.30
C LEU A 82 15.98 -21.04 20.72
N SER A 83 16.69 -20.10 20.09
CA SER A 83 18.05 -19.72 20.47
C SER A 83 18.09 -19.12 21.87
N SER A 84 19.28 -19.09 22.48
CA SER A 84 19.49 -18.48 23.80
C SER A 84 19.10 -16.99 23.82
N SER A 85 19.37 -16.25 22.74
CA SER A 85 19.00 -14.84 22.60
C SER A 85 17.47 -14.66 22.61
N LYS A 86 16.73 -15.44 21.82
CA LYS A 86 15.26 -15.41 21.78
C LYS A 86 14.63 -15.84 23.11
N LYS A 87 15.19 -16.88 23.76
CA LYS A 87 14.76 -17.31 25.11
C LYS A 87 14.91 -16.19 26.13
N SER A 88 16.07 -15.52 26.16
CA SER A 88 16.32 -14.39 27.05
C SER A 88 15.38 -13.21 26.77
N ALA A 89 15.13 -12.89 25.50
CA ALA A 89 14.22 -11.80 25.11
C ALA A 89 12.76 -12.07 25.50
N LEU A 90 12.29 -13.32 25.36
CA LEU A 90 10.92 -13.73 25.70
C LEU A 90 10.72 -14.05 27.18
N GLY A 91 11.82 -14.32 27.90
CA GLY A 91 11.85 -14.50 29.35
C GLY A 91 11.40 -15.87 29.87
N SER A 92 10.40 -16.52 29.27
CA SER A 92 9.92 -17.84 29.74
C SER A 92 9.17 -18.65 28.69
N SER A 93 9.02 -19.96 28.92
CA SER A 93 8.16 -20.83 28.12
C SER A 93 6.69 -20.44 28.21
N ALA A 94 6.23 -19.96 29.37
CA ALA A 94 4.84 -19.53 29.57
C ALA A 94 4.48 -18.30 28.72
N VAL A 95 5.42 -17.38 28.48
CA VAL A 95 5.24 -16.27 27.53
C VAL A 95 5.16 -16.78 26.10
N VAL A 96 6.01 -17.74 25.72
CA VAL A 96 5.93 -18.39 24.40
C VAL A 96 4.58 -19.05 24.20
N ASP A 97 4.10 -19.82 25.19
CA ASP A 97 2.79 -20.47 25.13
C ASP A 97 1.65 -19.45 25.02
N TYR A 98 1.71 -18.34 25.76
CA TYR A 98 0.76 -17.24 25.62
C TYR A 98 0.75 -16.66 24.20
N LEU A 99 1.92 -16.39 23.61
CA LEU A 99 2.06 -15.89 22.23
C LEU A 99 1.55 -16.91 21.20
N ARG A 100 1.70 -18.21 21.46
CA ARG A 100 1.11 -19.28 20.63
C ARG A 100 -0.41 -19.38 20.78
N GLY A 101 -1.01 -18.72 21.77
CA GLY A 101 -2.46 -18.64 21.97
C GLY A 101 -2.99 -19.40 23.19
N VAL A 102 -2.11 -19.92 24.06
CA VAL A 102 -2.55 -20.51 25.34
C VAL A 102 -3.10 -19.42 26.25
N ARG A 103 -4.33 -19.62 26.75
CA ARG A 103 -5.08 -18.61 27.51
C ARG A 103 -5.08 -18.84 29.03
N THR A 104 -4.59 -19.98 29.51
CA THR A 104 -4.63 -20.34 30.94
C THR A 104 -3.86 -19.36 31.83
N GLY A 105 -2.86 -18.65 31.29
CA GLY A 105 -2.13 -17.62 32.01
C GLY A 105 -2.79 -16.23 32.00
N GLU A 106 -3.94 -16.04 31.36
CA GLU A 106 -4.64 -14.76 31.31
C GLU A 106 -5.30 -14.42 32.66
N VAL A 107 -5.40 -13.13 33.01
CA VAL A 107 -5.97 -12.65 34.29
C VAL A 107 -7.40 -13.16 34.50
N SER A 108 -8.19 -13.26 33.45
CA SER A 108 -9.56 -13.83 33.48
C SER A 108 -9.60 -15.30 33.92
N ASN A 109 -8.49 -16.02 33.79
CA ASN A 109 -8.34 -17.42 34.20
C ASN A 109 -7.50 -17.55 35.50
N GLY A 110 -7.28 -16.46 36.23
CA GLY A 110 -6.49 -16.44 37.47
C GLY A 110 -4.98 -16.33 37.26
N GLY A 111 -4.52 -16.06 36.03
CA GLY A 111 -3.11 -15.84 35.71
C GLY A 111 -2.68 -14.37 35.80
N ALA A 112 -1.52 -14.06 35.19
CA ALA A 112 -0.89 -12.74 35.23
C ALA A 112 -0.84 -12.03 33.86
N TYR A 113 -1.29 -12.69 32.79
CA TYR A 113 -1.18 -12.18 31.43
C TYR A 113 -2.41 -11.39 30.99
N ARG A 114 -2.20 -10.47 30.06
CA ARG A 114 -3.25 -9.65 29.45
C ARG A 114 -4.40 -10.52 28.93
N ASN A 115 -5.63 -10.11 29.22
CA ASN A 115 -6.82 -10.71 28.62
C ASN A 115 -6.89 -10.34 27.15
N ARG A 116 -7.09 -11.33 26.29
CA ARG A 116 -7.23 -11.14 24.85
C ARG A 116 -8.62 -11.47 24.36
N THR A 117 -9.17 -10.60 23.53
CA THR A 117 -10.36 -10.88 22.70
C THR A 117 -9.98 -11.79 21.54
N SER A 118 -8.93 -11.45 20.80
CA SER A 118 -8.34 -12.25 19.72
C SER A 118 -6.93 -12.72 20.06
N VAL A 119 -6.55 -13.93 19.62
CA VAL A 119 -5.15 -14.39 19.70
C VAL A 119 -4.28 -13.86 18.56
N ILE A 120 -4.90 -13.22 17.56
CA ILE A 120 -4.24 -12.53 16.45
C ILE A 120 -4.02 -11.08 16.87
N GLY A 121 -2.83 -10.54 16.59
CA GLY A 121 -2.51 -9.13 16.81
C GLY A 121 -3.25 -8.20 15.83
N ASP A 122 -3.31 -6.91 16.14
CA ASP A 122 -3.98 -5.95 15.26
C ASP A 122 -3.31 -5.82 13.89
N PHE A 123 -4.12 -5.54 12.88
CA PHE A 123 -3.66 -5.17 11.54
C PHE A 123 -3.71 -3.66 11.40
N ALA A 124 -2.54 -2.99 11.44
CA ALA A 124 -2.50 -1.54 11.41
C ALA A 124 -2.22 -0.95 10.01
N ASN A 125 -1.45 -1.61 9.16
CA ASN A 125 -1.05 -1.01 7.89
C ASN A 125 -1.20 -1.91 6.66
N PRO A 126 -0.58 -3.10 6.58
CA PRO A 126 -0.49 -3.78 5.29
C PRO A 126 -1.83 -4.37 4.86
N ALA A 127 -2.13 -4.22 3.58
CA ALA A 127 -3.24 -4.94 2.98
C ALA A 127 -2.95 -6.44 3.00
N PRO A 128 -3.92 -7.29 3.37
CA PRO A 128 -3.76 -8.72 3.16
C PRO A 128 -3.48 -9.01 1.67
N VAL A 129 -2.86 -10.14 1.37
CA VAL A 129 -2.59 -10.58 0.00
C VAL A 129 -3.29 -11.90 -0.22
N TYR A 130 -4.22 -11.93 -1.18
CA TYR A 130 -4.88 -13.15 -1.60
C TYR A 130 -4.11 -13.79 -2.76
N VAL A 131 -3.81 -15.08 -2.62
CA VAL A 131 -3.17 -15.88 -3.65
C VAL A 131 -4.17 -16.94 -4.11
N LYS A 132 -4.69 -16.76 -5.32
CA LYS A 132 -5.68 -17.64 -5.91
C LYS A 132 -5.20 -19.08 -6.07
N ALA A 133 -3.94 -19.28 -6.49
CA ALA A 133 -3.38 -20.59 -6.77
C ALA A 133 -3.42 -21.54 -5.56
N SER A 134 -3.23 -21.01 -4.35
CA SER A 134 -3.28 -21.75 -3.09
C SER A 134 -4.55 -21.46 -2.27
N ASN A 135 -5.46 -20.65 -2.81
CA ASN A 135 -6.66 -20.15 -2.12
C ASN A 135 -6.38 -19.66 -0.68
N THR A 136 -5.31 -18.86 -0.52
CA THR A 136 -4.79 -18.46 0.80
C THR A 136 -4.64 -16.95 0.87
N ILE A 137 -4.91 -16.38 2.04
CA ILE A 137 -4.71 -14.97 2.37
C ILE A 137 -3.53 -14.85 3.32
N PHE A 138 -2.58 -13.98 3.00
CA PHE A 138 -1.44 -13.67 3.84
C PHE A 138 -1.60 -12.29 4.45
N ALA A 139 -1.40 -12.15 5.75
CA ALA A 139 -1.56 -10.89 6.45
C ALA A 139 -0.53 -10.75 7.58
N ALA A 140 0.22 -9.65 7.59
CA ALA A 140 1.16 -9.32 8.66
C ALA A 140 0.43 -8.60 9.80
N ALA A 141 0.65 -9.03 11.04
CA ALA A 141 -0.04 -8.56 12.23
C ALA A 141 0.93 -8.13 13.34
N ASN A 142 0.46 -7.22 14.19
CA ASN A 142 1.22 -6.67 15.31
C ASN A 142 1.28 -7.58 16.54
N ASP A 143 1.05 -8.88 16.38
CA ASP A 143 1.57 -9.92 17.29
C ASP A 143 2.97 -10.40 16.87
N GLY A 144 3.53 -9.81 15.82
CA GLY A 144 4.84 -10.13 15.26
C GLY A 144 4.79 -11.19 14.16
N MET A 145 3.61 -11.69 13.81
CA MET A 145 3.46 -12.78 12.86
C MET A 145 3.02 -12.29 11.48
N LEU A 146 3.42 -13.03 10.45
CA LEU A 146 2.67 -13.16 9.22
C LEU A 146 1.77 -14.38 9.36
N HIS A 147 0.47 -14.22 9.16
CA HIS A 147 -0.50 -15.31 9.16
C HIS A 147 -0.88 -15.71 7.74
N ALA A 148 -1.11 -17.00 7.53
CA ALA A 148 -1.69 -17.55 6.30
C ALA A 148 -3.05 -18.19 6.61
N PHE A 149 -4.14 -17.63 6.06
CA PHE A 149 -5.50 -18.12 6.27
C PHE A 149 -6.06 -18.75 5.01
N ASN A 150 -6.76 -19.89 5.14
CA ASN A 150 -7.54 -20.42 4.04
C ASN A 150 -8.68 -19.45 3.69
N ALA A 151 -8.78 -19.01 2.44
CA ALA A 151 -9.69 -17.93 2.06
C ALA A 151 -11.18 -18.32 2.11
N SER A 152 -11.49 -19.62 2.02
CA SER A 152 -12.86 -20.10 2.08
C SER A 152 -13.38 -20.22 3.51
N THR A 153 -12.52 -20.61 4.45
CA THR A 153 -12.90 -20.99 5.82
C THR A 153 -12.39 -20.03 6.90
N GLY A 154 -11.35 -19.24 6.63
CA GLY A 154 -10.67 -18.41 7.62
C GLY A 154 -9.75 -19.19 8.58
N VAL A 155 -9.58 -20.50 8.40
CA VAL A 155 -8.69 -21.32 9.23
C VAL A 155 -7.22 -20.99 8.94
N GLU A 156 -6.47 -20.63 9.98
CA GLU A 156 -5.03 -20.39 9.91
C GLU A 156 -4.29 -21.69 9.53
N GLN A 157 -3.55 -21.65 8.42
CA GLN A 157 -2.75 -22.76 7.90
C GLN A 157 -1.36 -22.81 8.55
N PHE A 158 -0.73 -21.64 8.68
CA PHE A 158 0.51 -21.43 9.41
C PHE A 158 0.66 -19.96 9.80
N ALA A 159 1.61 -19.69 10.70
CA ALA A 159 2.12 -18.36 10.97
C ALA A 159 3.66 -18.33 10.98
N TYR A 160 4.25 -17.19 10.65
CA TYR A 160 5.70 -16.98 10.63
C TYR A 160 6.08 -15.72 11.40
N ILE A 161 7.03 -15.83 12.34
CA ILE A 161 7.61 -14.69 13.06
C ILE A 161 9.00 -14.42 12.47
N PRO A 162 9.19 -13.30 11.74
CA PRO A 162 10.51 -12.95 11.23
C PRO A 162 11.55 -12.82 12.35
N GLY A 163 12.79 -13.25 12.10
CA GLY A 163 13.89 -13.19 13.06
C GLY A 163 14.30 -11.77 13.45
N SER A 164 14.03 -10.80 12.57
CA SER A 164 14.25 -9.37 12.79
C SER A 164 13.16 -8.69 13.63
N VAL A 165 12.09 -9.39 14.02
CA VAL A 165 11.11 -8.89 15.01
C VAL A 165 11.80 -8.65 16.35
N ASN A 166 11.44 -7.57 17.04
CA ASN A 166 11.94 -7.30 18.38
C ASN A 166 11.23 -8.22 19.41
N PHE A 167 11.83 -9.37 19.70
CA PHE A 167 11.27 -10.37 20.63
C PHE A 167 11.08 -9.85 22.07
N THR A 168 11.89 -8.89 22.53
CA THR A 168 11.70 -8.26 23.84
C THR A 168 10.42 -7.43 23.87
N THR A 169 10.14 -6.69 22.79
CA THR A 169 8.88 -5.94 22.64
C THR A 169 7.70 -6.90 22.46
N MET A 170 7.88 -7.98 21.68
CA MET A 170 6.86 -9.02 21.51
C MET A 170 6.43 -9.66 22.83
N ALA A 171 7.37 -9.89 23.75
CA ALA A 171 7.08 -10.41 25.09
C ALA A 171 6.10 -9.53 25.88
N THR A 172 6.09 -8.22 25.62
CA THR A 172 5.20 -7.27 26.31
C THR A 172 3.72 -7.46 25.95
N LEU A 173 3.38 -8.19 24.89
CA LEU A 173 1.98 -8.54 24.55
C LEU A 173 1.26 -9.30 25.67
N ALA A 174 2.04 -9.98 26.53
CA ALA A 174 1.55 -10.68 27.72
C ALA A 174 1.30 -9.74 28.90
N ASN A 175 1.80 -8.50 28.89
CA ASN A 175 1.63 -7.55 29.99
C ASN A 175 0.18 -7.01 30.02
N PRO A 176 -0.55 -7.09 31.15
CA PRO A 176 -1.88 -6.51 31.29
C PRO A 176 -1.96 -5.01 30.93
N ASN A 177 -0.87 -4.27 31.10
CA ASN A 177 -0.74 -2.85 30.77
C ASN A 177 -0.03 -2.60 29.43
N TYR A 178 -0.11 -3.53 28.48
CA TYR A 178 0.50 -3.41 27.16
C TYR A 178 0.11 -2.09 26.49
N SER A 179 1.13 -1.34 26.06
CA SER A 179 0.99 -0.23 25.13
C SER A 179 1.35 -0.72 23.74
N HIS A 180 0.60 -0.28 22.74
CA HIS A 180 0.79 -0.71 21.35
C HIS A 180 2.22 -0.49 20.87
N ALA A 181 2.74 -1.49 20.16
CA ALA A 181 3.98 -1.45 19.43
C ALA A 181 3.81 -2.19 18.11
N TYR A 182 4.37 -1.63 17.04
CA TYR A 182 4.44 -2.32 15.76
C TYR A 182 5.44 -3.49 15.87
N LEU A 183 5.03 -4.69 15.48
CA LEU A 183 5.88 -5.90 15.54
C LEU A 183 6.07 -6.57 14.17
N ASN A 184 5.05 -6.59 13.32
CA ASN A 184 5.17 -6.93 11.90
C ASN A 184 4.09 -6.15 11.12
N ASP A 185 4.47 -5.00 10.58
CA ASP A 185 3.55 -3.99 10.01
C ASP A 185 3.90 -3.63 8.56
N GLY A 186 4.66 -4.50 7.89
CA GLY A 186 5.17 -4.25 6.55
C GLY A 186 4.30 -4.85 5.45
N GLU A 187 4.41 -4.25 4.26
CA GLU A 187 3.75 -4.73 3.05
C GLU A 187 4.24 -6.13 2.65
N VAL A 188 3.32 -6.89 2.04
CA VAL A 188 3.56 -8.25 1.58
C VAL A 188 3.30 -8.33 0.07
N VAL A 189 4.10 -9.11 -0.64
CA VAL A 189 3.89 -9.47 -2.04
C VAL A 189 4.17 -10.96 -2.23
N VAL A 190 3.50 -11.59 -3.18
CA VAL A 190 3.75 -12.99 -3.53
C VAL A 190 4.02 -13.06 -5.04
N SER A 191 5.07 -13.80 -5.42
CA SER A 191 5.37 -14.04 -6.83
C SER A 191 4.28 -14.88 -7.50
N ASP A 192 4.20 -14.79 -8.82
CA ASP A 192 3.30 -15.65 -9.60
C ASP A 192 3.94 -17.02 -9.85
N LEU A 193 3.26 -18.08 -9.40
CA LEU A 193 3.62 -19.48 -9.63
C LEU A 193 3.96 -19.77 -11.10
N ALA A 194 3.18 -19.22 -12.04
CA ALA A 194 3.35 -19.52 -13.46
C ALA A 194 4.65 -18.97 -14.05
N THR A 195 5.19 -17.90 -13.46
CA THR A 195 6.38 -17.21 -13.99
C THR A 195 7.66 -17.59 -13.24
N VAL A 196 7.56 -17.87 -11.94
CA VAL A 196 8.71 -18.20 -11.08
C VAL A 196 8.84 -19.71 -10.83
N GLY A 197 7.79 -20.49 -11.08
CA GLY A 197 7.72 -21.92 -10.72
C GLY A 197 7.41 -22.18 -9.25
N LYS A 198 7.29 -21.12 -8.44
CA LYS A 198 6.91 -21.13 -7.02
C LYS A 198 6.09 -19.88 -6.68
N ASN A 199 5.25 -19.97 -5.64
CA ASN A 199 4.73 -18.78 -4.97
C ASN A 199 5.70 -18.42 -3.84
N ILE A 200 6.58 -17.45 -4.08
CA ILE A 200 7.50 -16.91 -3.07
C ILE A 200 6.88 -15.65 -2.50
N LEU A 201 6.53 -15.70 -1.23
CA LEU A 201 6.08 -14.54 -0.46
C LEU A 201 7.29 -13.76 0.01
N VAL A 202 7.22 -12.44 -0.10
CA VAL A 202 8.21 -11.50 0.43
C VAL A 202 7.48 -10.46 1.26
N GLY A 203 7.93 -10.27 2.50
CA GLY A 203 7.39 -9.25 3.40
C GLY A 203 8.49 -8.38 4.00
N SER A 204 8.14 -7.15 4.35
CA SER A 204 8.97 -6.30 5.22
C SER A 204 8.39 -6.27 6.64
N LEU A 205 9.17 -5.74 7.59
CA LEU A 205 8.65 -5.44 8.94
C LEU A 205 7.92 -4.09 9.03
N GLY A 206 7.97 -3.27 7.99
CA GLY A 206 7.32 -1.96 7.98
C GLY A 206 7.81 -1.06 9.12
N ARG A 207 6.88 -0.53 9.92
CA ARG A 207 7.21 0.32 11.10
C ARG A 207 7.90 -0.44 12.22
N ALA A 208 7.76 -1.76 12.27
CA ALA A 208 8.23 -2.56 13.38
C ALA A 208 9.76 -2.74 13.42
N GLY A 209 10.41 -2.72 12.26
CA GLY A 209 11.83 -3.06 12.18
C GLY A 209 12.42 -2.91 10.79
N LYS A 210 13.70 -3.28 10.70
CA LYS A 210 14.57 -3.08 9.53
C LYS A 210 14.95 -4.43 8.93
N GLY A 211 13.96 -5.14 8.39
CA GLY A 211 14.15 -6.50 7.90
C GLY A 211 13.17 -6.87 6.80
N ILE A 212 13.65 -7.72 5.90
CA ILE A 212 12.90 -8.33 4.80
C ILE A 212 13.01 -9.85 4.95
N TYR A 213 11.94 -10.57 4.67
CA TYR A 213 11.91 -12.02 4.75
C TYR A 213 11.22 -12.61 3.51
N ALA A 214 11.61 -13.82 3.14
CA ALA A 214 10.97 -14.56 2.07
C ALA A 214 10.64 -16.01 2.44
N LEU A 215 9.46 -16.44 2.01
CA LEU A 215 8.88 -17.75 2.31
C LEU A 215 8.41 -18.41 1.01
N ASP A 216 8.64 -19.72 0.86
CA ASP A 216 8.01 -20.53 -0.17
C ASP A 216 6.60 -20.93 0.29
N VAL A 217 5.60 -20.21 -0.22
CA VAL A 217 4.19 -20.39 0.12
C VAL A 217 3.43 -21.11 -0.99
N THR A 218 4.13 -21.92 -1.80
CA THR A 218 3.51 -22.70 -2.88
C THR A 218 2.41 -23.62 -2.34
N THR A 219 2.63 -24.26 -1.18
CA THR A 219 1.65 -25.14 -0.53
C THR A 219 1.48 -24.80 0.96
N PRO A 220 0.67 -23.78 1.30
CA PRO A 220 0.54 -23.29 2.67
C PRO A 220 0.08 -24.34 3.70
N SER A 221 -0.75 -25.30 3.30
CA SER A 221 -1.27 -26.36 4.18
C SER A 221 -0.17 -27.31 4.70
N SER A 222 0.93 -27.46 3.95
CA SER A 222 2.09 -28.27 4.29
C SER A 222 3.35 -27.44 4.56
N PHE A 223 3.19 -26.15 4.88
CA PHE A 223 4.32 -25.27 5.19
C PHE A 223 5.15 -25.83 6.36
N GLY A 224 6.48 -25.78 6.23
CA GLY A 224 7.43 -26.28 7.20
C GLY A 224 8.71 -25.44 7.29
N THR A 225 9.69 -25.92 8.04
CA THR A 225 10.93 -25.17 8.33
C THR A 225 11.80 -24.89 7.11
N SER A 226 11.78 -25.77 6.10
CA SER A 226 12.50 -25.59 4.83
C SER A 226 11.84 -24.59 3.88
N ASN A 227 10.59 -24.19 4.15
CA ASN A 227 9.88 -23.17 3.37
C ASN A 227 10.25 -21.74 3.79
N VAL A 228 11.00 -21.57 4.88
CA VAL A 228 11.59 -20.28 5.23
C VAL A 228 12.87 -20.13 4.41
N LEU A 229 12.88 -19.25 3.40
CA LEU A 229 13.95 -19.20 2.42
C LEU A 229 15.14 -18.37 2.92
N TRP A 230 14.89 -17.12 3.27
CA TRP A 230 15.92 -16.18 3.69
C TRP A 230 15.33 -14.99 4.44
N GLU A 231 16.18 -14.34 5.23
CA GLU A 231 15.95 -12.99 5.77
C GLU A 231 17.11 -12.08 5.37
N TYR A 232 16.81 -10.79 5.17
CA TYR A 232 17.78 -9.79 4.77
C TYR A 232 17.70 -8.57 5.69
N THR A 233 18.87 -8.13 6.14
CA THR A 233 19.08 -6.91 6.95
C THR A 233 20.34 -6.20 6.47
N ASP A 234 20.35 -4.88 6.51
CA ASP A 234 21.52 -4.05 6.18
C ASP A 234 21.50 -2.77 7.04
N SER A 235 22.65 -2.14 7.29
CA SER A 235 22.72 -0.96 8.15
C SER A 235 22.01 0.27 7.56
N ASP A 236 21.94 0.37 6.23
CA ASP A 236 21.21 1.42 5.52
C ASP A 236 19.76 1.02 5.20
N LEU A 237 19.32 -0.18 5.61
CA LEU A 237 17.91 -0.55 5.59
C LEU A 237 17.19 0.17 6.74
N GLY A 238 16.08 0.80 6.41
CA GLY A 238 15.18 1.46 7.34
C GLY A 238 13.88 0.68 7.53
N GLN A 239 12.86 1.38 8.02
CA GLN A 239 11.49 0.93 8.08
C GLN A 239 10.89 0.98 6.67
N THR A 240 10.92 -0.16 5.96
CA THR A 240 10.43 -0.29 4.59
C THR A 240 8.90 -0.34 4.57
N LEU A 241 8.26 0.83 4.45
CA LEU A 241 6.80 0.95 4.36
C LEU A 241 6.25 0.71 2.95
N GLY A 242 7.10 0.82 1.93
CA GLY A 242 6.70 0.61 0.56
C GLY A 242 6.57 -0.87 0.21
N LYS A 243 5.61 -1.18 -0.67
CA LYS A 243 5.40 -2.54 -1.17
C LYS A 243 6.61 -3.02 -1.99
N PRO A 244 7.21 -4.19 -1.68
CA PRO A 244 8.26 -4.76 -2.50
C PRO A 244 7.79 -5.07 -3.93
N LEU A 245 8.70 -4.94 -4.91
CA LEU A 245 8.46 -5.35 -6.30
C LEU A 245 9.20 -6.64 -6.58
N ILE A 246 8.50 -7.64 -7.07
CA ILE A 246 9.10 -8.85 -7.64
C ILE A 246 9.13 -8.67 -9.15
N ALA A 247 10.32 -8.71 -9.74
CA ALA A 247 10.50 -8.55 -11.18
C ALA A 247 11.67 -9.39 -11.71
N ARG A 248 11.61 -9.71 -13.00
CA ARG A 248 12.74 -10.33 -13.70
C ARG A 248 13.69 -9.24 -14.18
N LEU A 249 14.98 -9.41 -13.91
CA LEU A 249 16.03 -8.46 -14.30
C LEU A 249 16.57 -8.79 -15.69
N ASN A 250 17.22 -7.80 -16.30
CA ASN A 250 17.97 -7.96 -17.55
C ASN A 250 19.15 -8.97 -17.44
N THR A 251 19.61 -9.28 -16.23
CA THR A 251 20.58 -10.37 -15.96
C THR A 251 19.97 -11.77 -16.12
N GLY A 252 18.64 -11.87 -16.15
CA GLY A 252 17.87 -13.12 -16.19
C GLY A 252 17.35 -13.57 -14.84
N ASP A 253 17.90 -13.05 -13.74
CA ASP A 253 17.50 -13.37 -12.36
C ASP A 253 16.11 -12.81 -12.02
N TRP A 254 15.39 -13.52 -11.17
CA TRP A 254 14.27 -12.96 -10.44
C TRP A 254 14.77 -12.25 -9.19
N ALA A 255 14.27 -11.03 -8.97
CA ALA A 255 14.68 -10.20 -7.85
C ALA A 255 13.50 -9.59 -7.10
N VAL A 256 13.75 -9.36 -5.82
CA VAL A 256 12.99 -8.44 -4.98
C VAL A 256 13.68 -7.10 -5.03
N ILE A 257 12.91 -6.07 -5.34
CA ILE A 257 13.38 -4.70 -5.40
C ILE A 257 12.61 -3.88 -4.36
N ILE A 258 13.35 -3.14 -3.54
CA ILE A 258 12.81 -2.34 -2.43
C ILE A 258 13.50 -0.99 -2.35
N GLY A 259 12.74 0.03 -1.95
CA GLY A 259 13.30 1.23 -1.34
C GLY A 259 13.71 0.93 0.09
N ASN A 260 14.78 1.57 0.56
CA ASN A 260 15.31 1.29 1.88
C ASN A 260 14.38 1.70 3.03
N GLY A 261 13.39 2.55 2.77
CA GLY A 261 12.51 3.06 3.82
C GLY A 261 13.19 4.07 4.74
N TYR A 262 12.49 4.43 5.81
CA TYR A 262 12.84 5.59 6.65
C TYR A 262 13.59 5.19 7.92
N ASN A 263 14.17 6.14 8.64
CA ASN A 263 14.86 5.88 9.91
C ASN A 263 16.01 4.87 9.76
N SER A 264 16.68 4.86 8.59
CA SER A 264 17.90 4.08 8.37
C SER A 264 19.06 4.70 9.15
N THR A 265 20.11 3.93 9.45
CA THR A 265 21.20 4.41 10.33
C THR A 265 21.85 5.71 9.84
N ASN A 266 21.99 5.85 8.51
CA ASN A 266 22.60 7.02 7.89
C ASN A 266 21.58 8.01 7.30
N GLU A 267 20.27 7.75 7.45
CA GLU A 267 19.19 8.62 7.01
C GLU A 267 19.28 9.04 5.52
N LYS A 268 19.75 8.12 4.68
CA LYS A 268 19.95 8.27 3.23
C LYS A 268 18.98 7.40 2.45
N ALA A 269 18.69 7.77 1.20
CA ALA A 269 17.84 6.97 0.32
C ALA A 269 18.65 6.01 -0.57
N PHE A 270 18.23 4.74 -0.60
CA PHE A 270 18.83 3.67 -1.40
C PHE A 270 17.76 2.80 -2.07
N LEU A 271 18.10 2.26 -3.23
CA LEU A 271 17.38 1.15 -3.87
C LEU A 271 18.17 -0.14 -3.66
N TYR A 272 17.51 -1.21 -3.20
CA TYR A 272 18.09 -2.54 -3.06
C TYR A 272 17.48 -3.48 -4.08
N ILE A 273 18.32 -4.31 -4.69
CA ILE A 273 17.95 -5.36 -5.62
C ILE A 273 18.54 -6.66 -5.07
N ILE A 274 17.67 -7.56 -4.63
CA ILE A 274 18.01 -8.78 -3.89
C ILE A 274 17.50 -9.98 -4.68
N ASN A 275 18.30 -11.03 -4.82
CA ASN A 275 17.88 -12.24 -5.52
C ASN A 275 16.69 -12.89 -4.80
N LEU A 276 15.59 -13.14 -5.54
CA LEU A 276 14.35 -13.64 -4.97
C LEU A 276 14.50 -15.02 -4.32
N ASN A 277 15.35 -15.88 -4.87
CA ASN A 277 15.46 -17.27 -4.42
C ASN A 277 16.46 -17.43 -3.26
N THR A 278 17.52 -16.63 -3.25
CA THR A 278 18.66 -16.83 -2.32
C THR A 278 18.81 -15.75 -1.26
N GLY A 279 18.15 -14.59 -1.43
CA GLY A 279 18.33 -13.44 -0.53
C GLY A 279 19.68 -12.73 -0.71
N ALA A 280 20.50 -13.13 -1.68
CA ALA A 280 21.78 -12.49 -1.96
C ALA A 280 21.57 -11.09 -2.56
N LEU A 281 22.33 -10.10 -2.08
CA LEU A 281 22.32 -8.76 -2.66
C LEU A 281 22.91 -8.79 -4.07
N ILE A 282 22.13 -8.38 -5.07
CA ILE A 282 22.60 -8.20 -6.45
C ILE A 282 23.21 -6.80 -6.59
N LYS A 283 22.48 -5.78 -6.14
CA LYS A 283 22.94 -4.39 -6.21
C LYS A 283 22.27 -3.53 -5.15
N LYS A 284 23.04 -2.59 -4.59
CA LYS A 284 22.56 -1.46 -3.80
C LYS A 284 22.93 -0.17 -4.52
N ILE A 285 21.93 0.64 -4.88
CA ILE A 285 22.13 1.91 -5.58
C ILE A 285 21.88 3.04 -4.59
N ALA A 286 22.93 3.83 -4.32
CA ALA A 286 22.83 5.03 -3.50
C ALA A 286 22.30 6.19 -4.36
N THR A 287 21.31 6.91 -3.85
CA THR A 287 20.83 8.15 -4.49
C THR A 287 21.75 9.34 -4.24
N GLY A 288 22.56 9.27 -3.18
CA GLY A 288 23.34 10.39 -2.66
C GLY A 288 22.53 11.39 -1.82
N ALA A 289 21.20 11.27 -1.77
CA ALA A 289 20.33 12.17 -1.04
C ALA A 289 20.07 11.70 0.41
N GLY A 290 20.08 12.66 1.32
CA GLY A 290 19.82 12.46 2.75
C GLY A 290 21.07 12.57 3.63
N SER A 291 20.82 12.87 4.89
CA SER A 291 21.80 12.93 5.97
C SER A 291 21.08 12.84 7.32
N SER A 292 21.83 12.73 8.41
CA SER A 292 21.27 12.82 9.77
C SER A 292 20.56 14.15 10.06
N SER A 293 20.90 15.24 9.36
CA SER A 293 20.26 16.56 9.49
C SER A 293 19.14 16.80 8.48
N ALA A 294 19.07 16.01 7.42
CA ALA A 294 18.05 16.07 6.38
C ALA A 294 17.59 14.63 6.10
N THR A 295 16.80 14.10 7.03
CA THR A 295 16.45 12.68 7.06
C THR A 295 15.74 12.25 5.79
N ASN A 296 16.19 11.14 5.19
CA ASN A 296 15.63 10.64 3.96
C ASN A 296 15.45 9.12 3.96
N GLY A 297 14.69 8.65 2.99
CA GLY A 297 14.47 7.23 2.73
C GLY A 297 13.61 7.07 1.48
N LEU A 298 13.89 6.04 0.69
CA LEU A 298 13.16 5.81 -0.55
C LEU A 298 11.80 5.16 -0.23
N SER A 299 10.72 5.74 -0.79
CA SER A 299 9.33 5.35 -0.58
C SER A 299 8.91 4.20 -1.51
N SER A 300 7.60 3.94 -1.61
CA SER A 300 7.01 2.97 -2.54
C SER A 300 7.48 3.17 -3.98
N LEU A 301 7.68 2.04 -4.67
CA LEU A 301 8.26 1.98 -6.00
C LEU A 301 7.26 1.50 -7.06
N VAL A 302 7.55 1.83 -8.31
CA VAL A 302 6.86 1.31 -9.49
C VAL A 302 7.87 0.97 -10.57
N GLY A 303 7.72 -0.22 -11.16
CA GLY A 303 8.54 -0.68 -12.25
C GLY A 303 7.95 -0.37 -13.62
N PHE A 304 8.80 -0.19 -14.62
CA PHE A 304 8.45 -0.02 -16.02
C PHE A 304 9.36 -0.87 -16.92
N ASP A 305 8.75 -1.80 -17.64
CA ASP A 305 9.34 -2.54 -18.76
C ASP A 305 9.17 -1.67 -20.02
N LYS A 306 10.30 -1.27 -20.61
CA LYS A 306 10.32 -0.26 -21.68
C LYS A 306 10.15 -0.89 -23.06
N ASP A 307 10.65 -2.09 -23.27
CA ASP A 307 10.65 -2.76 -24.58
C ASP A 307 9.68 -3.95 -24.67
N GLY A 308 9.01 -4.28 -23.57
CA GLY A 308 7.96 -5.30 -23.50
C GLY A 308 8.50 -6.72 -23.43
N ASP A 309 9.77 -6.91 -23.07
CA ASP A 309 10.41 -8.23 -23.00
C ASP A 309 10.17 -8.98 -21.67
N SER A 310 9.30 -8.42 -20.80
CA SER A 310 8.98 -8.89 -19.46
C SER A 310 10.14 -8.81 -18.46
N LYS A 311 11.15 -7.98 -18.74
CA LYS A 311 12.21 -7.62 -17.79
C LYS A 311 12.09 -6.16 -17.41
N ILE A 312 12.56 -5.86 -16.20
CA ILE A 312 12.48 -4.51 -15.66
C ILE A 312 13.64 -3.65 -16.18
N ASP A 313 13.31 -2.50 -16.77
CA ASP A 313 14.30 -1.54 -17.26
C ASP A 313 14.40 -0.31 -16.38
N LEU A 314 13.26 0.21 -15.92
CA LEU A 314 13.19 1.46 -15.18
C LEU A 314 12.40 1.27 -13.89
N ILE A 315 12.83 1.95 -12.85
CA ILE A 315 12.12 2.00 -11.56
C ILE A 315 11.97 3.44 -11.15
N TYR A 316 10.77 3.80 -10.71
CA TYR A 316 10.46 5.11 -10.17
C TYR A 316 10.10 5.01 -8.70
N ALA A 317 10.56 5.97 -7.91
CA ALA A 317 10.20 6.09 -6.50
C ALA A 317 10.29 7.55 -6.04
N GLY A 318 9.49 7.89 -5.04
CA GLY A 318 9.61 9.14 -4.29
C GLY A 318 10.54 9.00 -3.09
N ASP A 319 10.91 10.13 -2.46
CA ASP A 319 11.57 10.14 -1.15
C ASP A 319 11.06 11.26 -0.22
N LEU A 320 11.50 11.28 1.03
CA LEU A 320 11.10 12.30 2.01
C LEU A 320 11.65 13.70 1.68
N LEU A 321 12.63 13.79 0.80
CA LEU A 321 13.18 15.05 0.29
C LEU A 321 12.51 15.52 -1.01
N GLY A 322 11.39 14.91 -1.39
CA GLY A 322 10.55 15.32 -2.51
C GLY A 322 11.11 14.96 -3.88
N ASN A 323 12.15 14.13 -3.95
CA ASN A 323 12.72 13.72 -5.22
C ASN A 323 11.86 12.66 -5.89
N PHE A 324 11.54 12.87 -7.16
CA PHE A 324 11.11 11.82 -8.07
C PHE A 324 12.36 11.18 -8.65
N TRP A 325 12.67 9.96 -8.22
CA TRP A 325 13.81 9.21 -8.71
C TRP A 325 13.43 8.37 -9.92
N ARG A 326 14.34 8.30 -10.90
CA ARG A 326 14.40 7.30 -11.96
C ARG A 326 15.66 6.47 -11.77
N PHE A 327 15.50 5.17 -11.62
CA PHE A 327 16.59 4.20 -11.64
C PHE A 327 16.60 3.48 -12.98
N ASN A 328 17.76 3.44 -13.62
CA ASN A 328 17.97 2.73 -14.87
C ASN A 328 18.66 1.39 -14.59
N LEU A 329 17.94 0.30 -14.85
CA LEU A 329 18.34 -1.10 -14.71
C LEU A 329 18.38 -1.80 -16.08
N ALA A 330 18.35 -1.04 -17.19
CA ALA A 330 18.46 -1.60 -18.53
C ALA A 330 19.83 -2.26 -18.75
N GLY A 331 19.84 -3.38 -19.47
CA GLY A 331 21.05 -4.14 -19.78
C GLY A 331 21.53 -5.05 -18.65
N ASN A 332 22.48 -5.92 -18.98
CA ASN A 332 22.97 -7.01 -18.11
C ASN A 332 24.14 -6.59 -17.19
N ASP A 333 24.82 -5.49 -17.48
CA ASP A 333 25.92 -4.98 -16.65
C ASP A 333 25.38 -4.18 -15.46
N THR A 334 25.31 -4.83 -14.30
CA THR A 334 24.86 -4.21 -13.05
C THR A 334 25.73 -3.05 -12.56
N SER A 335 26.93 -2.86 -13.12
CA SER A 335 27.80 -1.71 -12.81
C SER A 335 27.32 -0.42 -13.47
N ALA A 336 26.62 -0.53 -14.62
CA ALA A 336 26.04 0.60 -15.35
C ALA A 336 24.70 1.08 -14.78
N TRP A 337 24.07 0.31 -13.88
CA TRP A 337 22.82 0.70 -13.25
C TRP A 337 23.00 1.92 -12.35
N SER A 338 22.07 2.87 -12.47
CA SER A 338 22.19 4.19 -11.85
C SER A 338 20.84 4.75 -11.40
N GLY A 339 20.87 5.77 -10.52
CA GLY A 339 19.70 6.51 -10.07
C GLY A 339 19.88 8.01 -10.30
N THR A 340 18.85 8.70 -10.77
CA THR A 340 18.85 10.15 -11.01
C THR A 340 17.52 10.76 -10.62
N SER A 341 17.54 11.92 -9.96
CA SER A 341 16.31 12.67 -9.67
C SER A 341 15.84 13.38 -10.94
N MET A 342 14.64 13.05 -11.40
CA MET A 342 14.00 13.70 -12.55
C MET A 342 13.33 15.02 -12.16
N PHE A 343 12.97 15.19 -10.89
CA PHE A 343 12.29 16.39 -10.37
C PHE A 343 12.36 16.42 -8.84
N THR A 344 12.41 17.61 -8.23
CA THR A 344 12.24 17.77 -6.78
C THR A 344 10.99 18.58 -6.50
N ALA A 345 10.00 17.96 -5.85
CA ALA A 345 8.76 18.58 -5.44
C ALA A 345 8.99 19.62 -4.35
N ARG A 346 8.56 20.84 -4.64
CA ARG A 346 8.61 21.97 -3.72
C ARG A 346 7.32 22.77 -3.81
N ASP A 347 6.89 23.40 -2.73
CA ASP A 347 5.77 24.34 -2.72
C ASP A 347 6.14 25.68 -3.39
N ALA A 348 5.17 26.60 -3.49
CA ALA A 348 5.39 27.93 -4.05
C ALA A 348 6.39 28.79 -3.25
N SER A 349 6.66 28.44 -1.99
CA SER A 349 7.65 29.07 -1.11
C SER A 349 9.00 28.33 -1.12
N ASN A 350 9.19 27.40 -2.06
CA ASN A 350 10.40 26.60 -2.25
C ASN A 350 10.69 25.58 -1.12
N ASN A 351 9.71 25.31 -0.26
CA ASN A 351 9.82 24.26 0.76
C ASN A 351 9.67 22.88 0.11
N VAL A 352 10.47 21.92 0.54
CA VAL A 352 10.38 20.53 0.07
C VAL A 352 9.04 19.91 0.45
N GLN A 353 8.45 19.16 -0.48
CA GLN A 353 7.24 18.39 -0.25
C GLN A 353 7.57 16.88 -0.26
N PRO A 354 7.47 16.17 0.87
CA PRO A 354 7.83 14.74 0.94
C PRO A 354 6.92 13.89 0.07
N ILE A 355 7.43 12.79 -0.49
CA ILE A 355 6.64 11.85 -1.28
C ILE A 355 6.64 10.50 -0.56
N THR A 356 5.50 10.13 0.02
CA THR A 356 5.31 8.82 0.69
C THR A 356 4.40 7.87 -0.09
N ALA A 357 3.52 8.42 -0.92
CA ALA A 357 2.67 7.65 -1.82
C ALA A 357 3.48 6.87 -2.86
N GLY A 358 2.91 5.75 -3.33
CA GLY A 358 3.43 5.08 -4.53
C GLY A 358 3.23 5.93 -5.78
N LEU A 359 4.23 5.91 -6.67
CA LEU A 359 4.13 6.51 -7.99
C LEU A 359 3.40 5.58 -8.97
N SER A 360 2.93 6.14 -10.08
CA SER A 360 2.49 5.35 -11.25
C SER A 360 3.12 5.86 -12.52
N VAL A 361 3.13 5.00 -13.54
CA VAL A 361 3.73 5.25 -14.84
C VAL A 361 2.73 4.90 -15.94
N ALA A 362 2.66 5.72 -16.98
CA ALA A 362 1.87 5.42 -18.18
C ALA A 362 2.54 5.99 -19.43
N ILE A 363 2.18 5.46 -20.60
CA ILE A 363 2.52 6.07 -21.89
C ILE A 363 1.31 6.86 -22.38
N ASP A 364 1.53 8.12 -22.74
CA ASP A 364 0.53 8.92 -23.44
C ASP A 364 0.33 8.37 -24.85
N PRO A 365 -0.85 7.82 -25.20
CA PRO A 365 -1.07 7.24 -26.51
C PRO A 365 -1.01 8.27 -27.65
N LYS A 366 -1.14 9.57 -27.37
CA LYS A 366 -1.08 10.63 -28.39
C LYS A 366 0.34 11.06 -28.71
N THR A 367 1.19 11.17 -27.69
CA THR A 367 2.56 11.69 -27.85
C THR A 367 3.63 10.61 -27.76
N ASN A 368 3.26 9.39 -27.37
CA ASN A 368 4.15 8.28 -27.07
C ASN A 368 5.20 8.61 -25.99
N LYS A 369 4.93 9.63 -25.17
CA LYS A 369 5.80 10.04 -24.06
C LYS A 369 5.45 9.25 -22.82
N ARG A 370 6.48 8.91 -22.03
CA ARG A 370 6.32 8.30 -20.72
C ARG A 370 6.03 9.36 -19.67
N TRP A 371 5.03 9.09 -18.86
CA TRP A 371 4.60 9.94 -17.76
C TRP A 371 4.74 9.22 -16.43
N VAL A 372 5.16 9.96 -15.41
CA VAL A 372 5.23 9.54 -14.02
C VAL A 372 4.30 10.41 -13.19
N PHE A 373 3.42 9.79 -12.42
CA PHE A 373 2.42 10.47 -11.60
C PHE A 373 2.67 10.19 -10.12
N GLY A 374 2.46 11.21 -9.29
CA GLY A 374 2.61 11.07 -7.86
C GLY A 374 2.15 12.30 -7.10
N GLY A 375 1.58 12.07 -5.93
CA GLY A 375 1.20 13.15 -5.01
C GLY A 375 2.16 13.26 -3.84
N THR A 376 2.28 14.47 -3.29
CA THR A 376 3.11 14.74 -2.12
C THR A 376 2.29 14.69 -0.83
N GLY A 377 3.00 14.47 0.26
CA GLY A 377 2.43 14.31 1.58
C GLY A 377 3.18 13.29 2.42
N ARG A 378 3.07 13.47 3.73
CA ARG A 378 3.47 12.50 4.75
C ARG A 378 2.37 12.38 5.79
N TYR A 379 2.14 11.15 6.25
CA TYR A 379 1.26 10.86 7.38
C TYR A 379 1.83 9.69 8.20
N LEU A 380 3.02 9.91 8.78
CA LEU A 380 3.83 8.88 9.44
C LEU A 380 4.04 9.17 10.94
N THR A 381 3.91 10.43 11.34
CA THR A 381 4.19 10.92 12.70
C THR A 381 2.99 11.70 13.24
N ASN A 382 2.93 11.89 14.57
CA ASN A 382 1.88 12.70 15.19
C ASN A 382 1.92 14.16 14.75
N ALA A 383 3.11 14.69 14.43
CA ALA A 383 3.26 16.06 13.91
C ALA A 383 2.55 16.25 12.56
N ASP A 384 2.46 15.19 11.76
CA ASP A 384 1.79 15.24 10.46
C ASP A 384 0.27 15.45 10.59
N VAL A 385 -0.34 15.11 11.75
CA VAL A 385 -1.78 15.29 12.00
C VAL A 385 -2.17 16.76 12.04
N SER A 386 -1.29 17.62 12.55
CA SER A 386 -1.51 19.08 12.67
C SER A 386 -0.86 19.90 11.56
N ASP A 387 -0.01 19.29 10.72
CA ASP A 387 0.61 19.99 9.59
C ASP A 387 -0.45 20.37 8.56
N THR A 388 -0.50 21.65 8.18
CA THR A 388 -1.45 22.18 7.19
C THR A 388 -0.78 22.66 5.91
N ALA A 389 0.53 22.40 5.74
CA ALA A 389 1.28 22.79 4.55
C ALA A 389 0.60 22.29 3.26
N ILE A 390 0.59 23.14 2.24
CA ILE A 390 0.02 22.80 0.93
C ILE A 390 0.87 21.69 0.31
N GLN A 391 0.22 20.59 -0.04
CA GLN A 391 0.80 19.51 -0.84
C GLN A 391 0.32 19.62 -2.29
N SER A 392 0.90 18.82 -3.18
CA SER A 392 0.58 18.90 -4.60
C SER A 392 0.55 17.54 -5.26
N TRP A 393 -0.22 17.45 -6.35
CA TRP A 393 -0.27 16.31 -7.23
C TRP A 393 0.45 16.65 -8.54
N TYR A 394 1.31 15.76 -9.02
CA TYR A 394 2.14 15.99 -10.19
C TYR A 394 1.91 14.90 -11.26
N GLY A 395 1.96 15.32 -12.52
CA GLY A 395 2.19 14.46 -13.67
C GLY A 395 3.38 14.98 -14.44
N LEU A 396 4.43 14.17 -14.56
CA LEU A 396 5.73 14.56 -15.09
C LEU A 396 6.09 13.71 -16.31
N ILE A 397 6.54 14.35 -17.38
CA ILE A 397 7.06 13.66 -18.56
C ILE A 397 8.51 13.24 -18.26
N ASP A 398 8.80 11.95 -18.42
CA ASP A 398 10.16 11.43 -18.34
C ASP A 398 10.72 11.19 -19.75
N ASP A 399 11.56 12.12 -20.21
CA ASP A 399 12.27 12.07 -21.48
C ASP A 399 13.77 11.77 -21.33
N GLY A 400 14.23 11.42 -20.12
CA GLY A 400 15.65 11.26 -19.83
C GLY A 400 16.28 12.43 -19.07
N THR A 401 15.67 13.62 -19.10
CA THR A 401 16.24 14.86 -18.54
C THR A 401 15.65 15.24 -17.18
N THR A 402 16.34 16.10 -16.43
CA THR A 402 15.86 16.65 -15.16
C THR A 402 14.98 17.88 -15.41
N ILE A 403 13.78 17.89 -14.83
CA ILE A 403 12.83 19.00 -14.85
C ILE A 403 13.27 20.04 -13.80
N ALA A 404 13.59 21.25 -14.25
CA ALA A 404 14.18 22.29 -13.41
C ALA A 404 13.28 22.79 -12.27
N GLY A 405 11.96 22.70 -12.41
CA GLY A 405 11.02 23.19 -11.39
C GLY A 405 9.60 23.40 -11.94
N ARG A 406 8.73 23.97 -11.11
CA ARG A 406 7.30 24.20 -11.43
C ARG A 406 7.08 25.09 -12.66
N SER A 407 8.03 25.97 -13.02
CA SER A 407 7.93 26.82 -14.21
C SER A 407 7.90 26.03 -15.52
N ALA A 408 8.49 24.82 -15.53
CA ALA A 408 8.44 23.89 -16.66
C ALA A 408 7.11 23.11 -16.74
N LEU A 409 6.23 23.27 -15.76
CA LEU A 409 4.94 22.58 -15.65
C LEU A 409 3.77 23.53 -15.91
N THR A 410 2.61 22.94 -16.20
CA THR A 410 1.33 23.66 -16.26
C THR A 410 0.61 23.57 -14.93
N GLN A 411 0.25 24.72 -14.34
CA GLN A 411 -0.50 24.75 -13.10
C GLN A 411 -1.98 24.46 -13.34
N ARG A 412 -2.58 23.71 -12.43
CA ARG A 412 -4.01 23.41 -12.37
C ARG A 412 -4.57 23.82 -11.01
N THR A 413 -5.85 24.14 -10.97
CA THR A 413 -6.53 24.64 -9.76
C THR A 413 -7.78 23.85 -9.46
N LEU A 414 -8.25 23.96 -8.21
CA LEU A 414 -9.49 23.36 -7.71
C LEU A 414 -10.52 24.45 -7.45
N THR A 415 -11.78 24.17 -7.78
CA THR A 415 -12.92 25.00 -7.37
C THR A 415 -13.29 24.77 -5.91
N ALA A 416 -14.06 25.71 -5.36
CA ALA A 416 -14.68 25.52 -4.05
C ALA A 416 -15.63 24.32 -4.04
N GLU A 417 -15.73 23.69 -2.88
CA GLU A 417 -16.68 22.60 -2.65
C GLU A 417 -18.12 23.10 -2.79
N THR A 418 -18.93 22.36 -3.53
CA THR A 418 -20.37 22.60 -3.64
C THR A 418 -21.13 21.28 -3.56
N ALA A 419 -22.36 21.33 -3.07
CA ALA A 419 -23.27 20.19 -3.13
C ALA A 419 -23.64 19.87 -4.59
N GLN A 420 -23.72 18.58 -4.90
CA GLN A 420 -24.21 18.03 -6.16
C GLN A 420 -24.90 16.70 -5.85
N GLY A 421 -26.24 16.72 -5.80
CA GLY A 421 -27.01 15.60 -5.26
C GLY A 421 -26.68 15.36 -3.77
N SER A 422 -26.43 14.10 -3.40
CA SER A 422 -26.01 13.71 -2.05
C SER A 422 -24.51 13.90 -1.78
N TYR A 423 -23.75 14.32 -2.79
CA TYR A 423 -22.29 14.41 -2.71
C TYR A 423 -21.82 15.86 -2.59
N LEU A 424 -20.67 16.04 -1.95
CA LEU A 424 -19.92 17.29 -1.97
C LEU A 424 -18.79 17.13 -2.99
N THR A 425 -18.75 18.01 -3.99
CA THR A 425 -17.85 17.87 -5.14
C THR A 425 -17.01 19.10 -5.40
N ARG A 426 -15.83 18.89 -5.98
CA ARG A 426 -14.95 19.93 -6.55
C ARG A 426 -14.65 19.62 -8.01
N THR A 427 -14.18 20.60 -8.76
CA THR A 427 -13.74 20.43 -10.15
C THR A 427 -12.31 20.95 -10.31
N PHE A 428 -11.54 20.29 -11.18
CA PHE A 428 -10.24 20.82 -11.63
C PHE A 428 -10.45 21.90 -12.69
N SER A 429 -9.44 22.72 -12.93
CA SER A 429 -9.47 23.72 -13.99
C SER A 429 -9.56 23.07 -15.38
N GLU A 430 -10.20 23.79 -16.30
CA GLU A 430 -10.31 23.40 -17.71
C GLU A 430 -8.96 23.53 -18.42
N PRO A 431 -8.70 22.71 -19.46
CA PRO A 431 -7.52 22.90 -20.30
C PRO A 431 -7.68 24.17 -21.15
N VAL A 432 -6.58 24.88 -21.36
CA VAL A 432 -6.51 25.98 -22.34
C VAL A 432 -5.80 25.46 -23.59
N THR A 433 -6.25 25.90 -24.77
CA THR A 433 -5.63 25.50 -26.04
C THR A 433 -4.12 25.73 -26.01
N ASN A 434 -3.35 24.67 -26.31
CA ASN A 434 -1.89 24.67 -26.35
C ASN A 434 -1.16 24.93 -25.01
N ASP A 435 -1.84 24.86 -23.85
CA ASP A 435 -1.23 25.13 -22.55
C ASP A 435 -0.18 24.10 -22.09
N MET A 436 -0.11 22.94 -22.75
CA MET A 436 0.90 21.90 -22.53
C MET A 436 2.07 21.96 -23.53
N VAL A 437 2.04 22.85 -24.53
CA VAL A 437 3.12 22.95 -25.52
C VAL A 437 4.40 23.43 -24.86
N GLY A 438 5.50 22.68 -25.05
CA GLY A 438 6.81 22.98 -24.45
C GLY A 438 6.89 22.73 -22.95
N LYS A 439 5.85 22.14 -22.34
CA LYS A 439 5.82 21.80 -20.91
C LYS A 439 6.26 20.37 -20.68
N SER A 440 6.88 20.14 -19.52
CA SER A 440 7.34 18.81 -19.08
C SER A 440 6.35 18.13 -18.14
N GLY A 441 5.10 18.63 -18.07
CA GLY A 441 4.06 18.06 -17.22
C GLY A 441 3.12 19.10 -16.65
N TRP A 442 2.44 18.73 -15.56
CA TRP A 442 1.48 19.56 -14.84
C TRP A 442 1.60 19.34 -13.33
N TYR A 443 1.05 20.29 -12.56
CA TYR A 443 0.84 20.12 -11.13
C TYR A 443 -0.49 20.75 -10.68
N VAL A 444 -1.07 20.19 -9.63
CA VAL A 444 -2.21 20.76 -8.88
C VAL A 444 -1.77 20.95 -7.44
N ASP A 445 -1.84 22.16 -6.89
CA ASP A 445 -1.76 22.35 -5.45
C ASP A 445 -3.08 21.88 -4.81
N MET A 446 -3.01 21.01 -3.81
CA MET A 446 -4.17 20.43 -3.10
C MET A 446 -4.76 21.46 -2.12
N ALA A 447 -5.13 22.63 -2.64
CA ALA A 447 -5.66 23.75 -1.90
C ALA A 447 -6.64 24.53 -2.79
N VAL A 448 -7.75 24.98 -2.20
CA VAL A 448 -8.69 25.89 -2.86
C VAL A 448 -8.33 27.32 -2.47
N GLY A 449 -8.07 28.18 -3.44
CA GLY A 449 -7.74 29.59 -3.18
C GLY A 449 -6.51 29.81 -2.28
N GLY A 450 -5.58 28.85 -2.23
CA GLY A 450 -4.40 28.91 -1.37
C GLY A 450 -4.64 28.63 0.11
N VAL A 451 -5.85 28.18 0.49
CA VAL A 451 -6.18 27.86 1.89
C VAL A 451 -5.45 26.58 2.32
N LYS A 452 -4.69 26.69 3.42
CA LYS A 452 -3.90 25.61 4.03
C LYS A 452 -4.80 24.69 4.86
N THR A 453 -5.33 23.63 4.24
CA THR A 453 -6.14 22.61 4.92
C THR A 453 -5.33 21.39 5.35
N GLY A 454 -4.10 21.23 4.85
CA GLY A 454 -3.29 20.03 5.05
C GLY A 454 -3.70 18.83 4.20
N GLU A 455 -4.51 19.03 3.15
CA GLU A 455 -4.83 18.00 2.18
C GLU A 455 -3.58 17.45 1.50
N ARG A 456 -3.46 16.12 1.44
CA ARG A 456 -2.28 15.42 0.93
C ARG A 456 -2.59 14.07 0.33
N ILE A 457 -1.71 13.58 -0.55
CA ILE A 457 -1.84 12.27 -1.17
C ILE A 457 -0.75 11.36 -0.58
N VAL A 458 -1.17 10.35 0.18
CA VAL A 458 -0.29 9.35 0.82
C VAL A 458 -0.55 7.94 0.32
N SER A 459 -1.45 7.79 -0.65
CA SER A 459 -1.77 6.54 -1.33
C SER A 459 -1.43 6.63 -2.82
N ARG A 460 -1.20 5.50 -3.47
CA ARG A 460 -0.77 5.46 -4.87
C ARG A 460 -1.77 6.15 -5.79
N SER A 461 -1.26 6.95 -6.73
CA SER A 461 -2.06 7.43 -7.87
C SER A 461 -2.25 6.30 -8.88
N GLN A 462 -3.48 6.00 -9.27
CA GLN A 462 -3.78 4.94 -10.23
C GLN A 462 -4.21 5.53 -11.57
N TYR A 463 -3.89 4.83 -12.66
CA TYR A 463 -4.17 5.25 -14.03
C TYR A 463 -5.03 4.21 -14.74
N SER A 464 -6.06 4.66 -15.46
CA SER A 464 -6.85 3.83 -16.36
C SER A 464 -7.46 4.66 -17.47
N ALA A 465 -7.29 4.24 -18.73
CA ALA A 465 -7.93 4.82 -19.91
C ALA A 465 -7.84 6.38 -19.99
N GLY A 466 -6.65 6.96 -19.75
CA GLY A 466 -6.48 8.41 -19.79
C GLY A 466 -6.90 9.16 -18.52
N VAL A 467 -7.56 8.49 -17.56
CA VAL A 467 -7.94 9.05 -16.27
C VAL A 467 -6.89 8.69 -15.23
N LEU A 468 -6.43 9.69 -14.48
CA LEU A 468 -5.62 9.52 -13.28
C LEU A 468 -6.52 9.77 -12.07
N TYR A 469 -6.52 8.85 -11.11
CA TYR A 469 -7.34 8.93 -9.92
C TYR A 469 -6.56 8.53 -8.66
N ALA A 470 -6.87 9.16 -7.54
CA ALA A 470 -6.20 8.96 -6.26
C ALA A 470 -7.07 9.42 -5.10
N SER A 471 -6.88 8.81 -3.93
CA SER A 471 -7.41 9.34 -2.67
C SER A 471 -6.46 10.40 -2.11
N SER A 472 -7.03 11.47 -1.57
CA SER A 472 -6.35 12.43 -0.71
C SER A 472 -6.95 12.38 0.70
N VAL A 473 -6.13 12.69 1.70
CA VAL A 473 -6.52 12.76 3.11
C VAL A 473 -6.31 14.17 3.64
N ILE A 474 -7.20 14.58 4.54
CA ILE A 474 -7.14 15.81 5.33
C ILE A 474 -7.17 15.38 6.78
N PRO A 475 -5.99 15.25 7.42
CA PRO A 475 -5.92 14.89 8.83
C PRO A 475 -6.63 15.89 9.73
N SER A 476 -7.20 15.40 10.84
CA SER A 476 -7.75 16.25 11.88
C SER A 476 -7.38 15.71 13.26
N SER A 477 -7.07 16.60 14.18
CA SER A 477 -6.92 16.29 15.61
C SER A 477 -8.27 16.26 16.35
N ASP A 478 -9.36 16.66 15.68
CA ASP A 478 -10.69 16.65 16.25
C ASP A 478 -11.18 15.21 16.45
N LYS A 479 -11.50 14.88 17.71
CA LYS A 479 -12.03 13.57 18.12
C LYS A 479 -13.39 13.26 17.48
N CYS A 480 -14.13 14.27 17.05
CA CYS A 480 -15.43 14.12 16.38
C CYS A 480 -15.29 13.89 14.86
N ALA A 481 -14.10 14.13 14.28
CA ALA A 481 -13.86 14.06 12.85
C ALA A 481 -13.41 12.67 12.36
N SER A 482 -13.56 11.61 13.15
CA SER A 482 -13.17 10.24 12.77
C SER A 482 -11.72 10.11 12.26
N GLY A 483 -10.81 10.98 12.75
CA GLY A 483 -9.40 11.05 12.32
C GLY A 483 -9.12 12.01 11.15
N GLY A 484 -10.14 12.54 10.48
CA GLY A 484 -10.00 13.47 9.35
C GLY A 484 -11.05 13.24 8.26
N SER A 485 -10.89 13.91 7.13
CA SER A 485 -11.70 13.69 5.92
C SER A 485 -10.79 13.49 4.71
N GLY A 486 -11.33 13.53 3.50
CA GLY A 486 -10.53 13.37 2.29
C GLY A 486 -11.35 13.55 1.04
N TYR A 487 -10.75 13.21 -0.09
CA TYR A 487 -11.43 13.18 -1.37
C TYR A 487 -10.98 11.98 -2.20
N ILE A 488 -11.91 11.48 -3.01
CA ILE A 488 -11.59 10.67 -4.18
C ILE A 488 -11.44 11.65 -5.34
N ASN A 489 -10.27 11.71 -5.96
CA ASN A 489 -9.95 12.65 -7.02
C ASN A 489 -9.79 11.91 -8.35
N ALA A 490 -10.23 12.52 -9.44
CA ALA A 490 -10.08 12.03 -10.82
C ALA A 490 -9.89 13.21 -11.79
N LEU A 491 -8.87 13.12 -12.64
CA LEU A 491 -8.53 14.12 -13.65
C LEU A 491 -7.94 13.50 -14.91
N SER A 492 -7.76 14.29 -15.96
CA SER A 492 -7.09 13.86 -17.18
C SER A 492 -5.59 13.65 -16.94
N ALA A 493 -5.11 12.42 -17.07
CA ALA A 493 -3.72 12.05 -16.73
C ALA A 493 -2.68 12.90 -17.46
N PHE A 494 -2.90 13.19 -18.74
CA PHE A 494 -1.89 13.84 -19.59
C PHE A 494 -2.03 15.37 -19.69
N SER A 495 -3.00 15.96 -18.98
CA SER A 495 -3.15 17.42 -18.91
C SER A 495 -3.29 17.97 -17.49
N GLY A 496 -3.67 17.16 -16.50
CA GLY A 496 -3.98 17.62 -15.15
C GLY A 496 -5.34 18.34 -15.03
N ALA A 497 -6.05 18.48 -16.15
CA ALA A 497 -7.28 19.25 -16.22
C ALA A 497 -8.52 18.39 -15.91
N THR A 498 -9.67 19.04 -15.79
CA THR A 498 -10.96 18.36 -15.67
C THR A 498 -11.22 17.40 -16.83
N LEU A 499 -12.00 16.36 -16.55
CA LEU A 499 -12.39 15.36 -17.54
C LEU A 499 -13.50 15.90 -18.46
N THR A 500 -13.59 15.34 -19.67
CA THR A 500 -14.67 15.68 -20.61
C THR A 500 -15.93 14.86 -20.38
N LYS A 501 -15.76 13.59 -20.00
CA LYS A 501 -16.83 12.68 -19.57
C LYS A 501 -16.83 12.54 -18.04
N PRO A 502 -18.00 12.39 -17.41
CA PRO A 502 -18.07 12.10 -15.99
C PRO A 502 -17.32 10.82 -15.65
N PHE A 503 -16.50 10.94 -14.60
CA PHE A 503 -15.90 9.79 -13.95
C PHE A 503 -16.76 9.26 -12.82
N PHE A 504 -17.49 10.12 -12.12
CA PHE A 504 -18.37 9.75 -11.02
C PHE A 504 -19.83 9.76 -11.49
N ASP A 505 -20.57 8.71 -11.15
CA ASP A 505 -22.03 8.62 -11.23
C ASP A 505 -22.59 9.34 -10.00
N ILE A 506 -22.93 10.62 -10.16
CA ILE A 506 -23.31 11.51 -9.08
C ILE A 506 -24.81 11.41 -8.78
N ASN A 507 -25.62 11.11 -9.79
CA ASN A 507 -27.07 10.99 -9.64
C ASN A 507 -27.53 9.56 -9.26
N GLY A 508 -26.65 8.56 -9.38
CA GLY A 508 -26.89 7.17 -8.97
C GLY A 508 -27.66 6.34 -9.99
N ASP A 509 -27.81 6.79 -11.24
CA ASP A 509 -28.58 6.10 -12.28
C ASP A 509 -27.75 5.07 -13.07
N ASN A 510 -26.44 4.96 -12.80
CA ASN A 510 -25.47 4.09 -13.48
C ASN A 510 -25.20 4.47 -14.96
N THR A 511 -25.55 5.69 -15.35
CA THR A 511 -25.09 6.33 -16.57
C THR A 511 -24.04 7.40 -16.22
N PHE A 512 -23.30 7.86 -17.23
CA PHE A 512 -22.19 8.80 -17.03
C PHE A 512 -22.31 9.92 -18.08
N ASP A 513 -23.27 10.82 -17.87
CA ASP A 513 -23.68 11.80 -18.86
C ASP A 513 -23.75 13.25 -18.32
N ASP A 514 -24.42 14.15 -19.04
CA ASP A 514 -24.49 15.55 -18.63
C ASP A 514 -25.25 15.77 -17.32
N ALA A 515 -26.08 14.82 -16.88
CA ALA A 515 -26.76 14.87 -15.59
C ALA A 515 -25.80 14.70 -14.39
N ASP A 516 -24.61 14.14 -14.61
CA ASP A 516 -23.54 14.03 -13.61
C ASP A 516 -22.62 15.26 -13.57
N LYS A 517 -22.89 16.26 -14.41
CA LYS A 517 -22.10 17.50 -14.48
C LYS A 517 -22.77 18.62 -13.68
N LYS A 518 -21.98 19.62 -13.31
CA LYS A 518 -22.47 20.88 -12.73
C LYS A 518 -21.96 22.08 -13.52
N LEU A 519 -22.69 23.19 -13.46
CA LEU A 519 -22.28 24.43 -14.11
C LEU A 519 -21.12 25.08 -13.34
N VAL A 520 -19.99 25.27 -13.99
CA VAL A 520 -18.81 25.98 -13.45
C VAL A 520 -18.39 27.02 -14.49
N GLY A 521 -18.45 28.30 -14.13
CA GLY A 521 -18.10 29.38 -15.07
C GLY A 521 -18.90 29.39 -16.37
N GLY A 522 -20.18 28.96 -16.32
CA GLY A 522 -21.07 28.90 -17.49
C GLY A 522 -20.91 27.66 -18.37
N LYS A 523 -20.06 26.70 -17.99
CA LYS A 523 -19.86 25.44 -18.71
C LYS A 523 -20.27 24.25 -17.84
N LEU A 524 -20.89 23.23 -18.44
CA LEU A 524 -21.11 21.95 -17.76
C LEU A 524 -19.77 21.22 -17.61
N THR A 525 -19.36 21.02 -16.37
CA THR A 525 -18.07 20.41 -16.01
C THR A 525 -18.32 19.21 -15.08
N PRO A 526 -17.70 18.04 -15.37
CA PRO A 526 -17.73 16.90 -14.46
C PRO A 526 -17.15 17.18 -13.08
N ALA A 527 -17.64 16.46 -12.06
CA ALA A 527 -16.97 16.40 -10.78
C ALA A 527 -15.55 15.80 -10.93
N GLY A 528 -14.55 16.51 -10.41
CA GLY A 528 -13.16 16.05 -10.33
C GLY A 528 -12.79 15.48 -8.96
N SER A 529 -13.52 15.87 -7.91
CA SER A 529 -13.36 15.30 -6.57
C SER A 529 -14.71 15.01 -5.93
N VAL A 530 -14.79 13.93 -5.16
CA VAL A 530 -15.92 13.61 -4.26
C VAL A 530 -15.40 13.52 -2.83
N ARG A 531 -16.00 14.28 -1.91
CA ARG A 531 -15.59 14.29 -0.49
C ARG A 531 -15.90 12.95 0.18
N THR A 532 -14.96 12.47 0.99
CA THR A 532 -15.14 11.27 1.81
C THR A 532 -15.50 11.64 3.24
N GLY A 533 -16.33 10.81 3.88
CA GLY A 533 -16.76 11.02 5.27
C GLY A 533 -15.66 10.76 6.32
N GLY A 534 -14.55 10.16 5.91
CA GLY A 534 -13.36 9.90 6.71
C GLY A 534 -12.12 9.79 5.81
N MET A 535 -10.94 9.63 6.40
CA MET A 535 -9.73 9.36 5.63
C MET A 535 -9.78 7.93 5.06
N ILE A 536 -9.63 7.80 3.76
CA ILE A 536 -9.59 6.51 3.05
C ILE A 536 -8.20 6.23 2.48
N GLY A 537 -7.89 4.96 2.28
CA GLY A 537 -6.60 4.51 1.78
C GLY A 537 -6.53 4.47 0.27
N GLU A 538 -5.65 3.64 -0.27
CA GLU A 538 -5.57 3.41 -1.69
C GLU A 538 -6.92 2.90 -2.23
N ILE A 539 -7.38 3.52 -3.32
CA ILE A 539 -8.67 3.22 -3.92
C ILE A 539 -8.64 1.82 -4.54
N THR A 540 -9.60 0.98 -4.17
CA THR A 540 -9.86 -0.29 -4.84
C THR A 540 -11.15 -0.19 -5.64
N ILE A 541 -11.12 -0.53 -6.93
CA ILE A 541 -12.29 -0.47 -7.80
C ILE A 541 -12.72 -1.89 -8.17
N LYS A 542 -13.99 -2.21 -7.92
CA LYS A 542 -14.60 -3.48 -8.29
C LYS A 542 -15.47 -3.30 -9.54
N LYS A 543 -15.27 -4.15 -10.54
CA LYS A 543 -16.19 -4.29 -11.67
C LYS A 543 -17.43 -5.06 -11.22
N VAL A 544 -18.61 -4.46 -11.36
CA VAL A 544 -19.90 -5.07 -11.02
C VAL A 544 -20.57 -5.62 -12.28
N THR A 545 -20.62 -4.80 -13.33
CA THR A 545 -21.08 -5.17 -14.67
C THR A 545 -20.12 -4.59 -15.71
N ASP A 546 -20.40 -4.78 -17.00
CA ASP A 546 -19.61 -4.13 -18.06
C ASP A 546 -19.72 -2.60 -18.09
N SER A 547 -20.77 -2.04 -17.47
CA SER A 547 -21.02 -0.60 -17.39
C SER A 547 -20.89 -0.02 -15.98
N LYS A 548 -20.80 -0.86 -14.94
CA LYS A 548 -20.81 -0.43 -13.54
C LYS A 548 -19.53 -0.85 -12.82
N PHE A 549 -18.83 0.13 -12.26
CA PHE A 549 -17.71 -0.07 -11.37
C PHE A 549 -17.96 0.68 -10.06
N THR A 550 -17.60 0.09 -8.93
CA THR A 550 -17.80 0.70 -7.61
C THR A 550 -16.49 0.77 -6.87
N ILE A 551 -16.29 1.87 -6.14
CA ILE A 551 -15.15 2.00 -5.22
C ILE A 551 -15.45 1.22 -3.94
N GLN A 552 -14.46 0.47 -3.48
CA GLN A 552 -14.46 -0.22 -2.19
C GLN A 552 -13.51 0.54 -1.27
N SER A 553 -14.06 1.11 -0.19
CA SER A 553 -13.28 1.86 0.78
C SER A 553 -13.97 1.85 2.14
N CYS A 554 -13.18 1.75 3.19
CA CYS A 554 -13.61 2.11 4.54
C CYS A 554 -12.66 3.17 5.07
N ASP A 555 -13.14 3.92 6.05
CA ASP A 555 -12.32 4.95 6.67
C ASP A 555 -11.41 4.38 7.78
N SER A 556 -10.65 5.26 8.42
CA SER A 556 -9.77 4.94 9.55
C SER A 556 -10.49 4.38 10.79
N THR A 557 -11.82 4.43 10.86
CA THR A 557 -12.62 3.82 11.94
C THR A 557 -13.10 2.40 11.58
N GLY A 558 -12.89 1.98 10.34
CA GLY A 558 -13.39 0.71 9.81
C GLY A 558 -14.84 0.77 9.33
N VAL A 559 -15.41 1.97 9.22
CA VAL A 559 -16.75 2.19 8.66
C VAL A 559 -16.65 2.27 7.13
N CYS A 560 -17.41 1.41 6.46
CA CYS A 560 -17.42 1.24 5.02
C CYS A 560 -18.68 1.87 4.45
N LYS A 561 -18.54 3.01 3.77
CA LYS A 561 -19.66 3.70 3.11
C LYS A 561 -19.56 3.58 1.60
N ALA A 562 -20.73 3.38 0.99
CA ALA A 562 -20.88 3.42 -0.45
C ALA A 562 -20.32 4.73 -1.02
N GLN A 563 -19.48 4.59 -2.04
CA GLN A 563 -18.98 5.68 -2.87
C GLN A 563 -19.76 5.69 -4.19
N PRO A 564 -19.77 6.80 -4.94
CA PRO A 564 -20.40 6.83 -6.25
C PRO A 564 -19.78 5.77 -7.17
N ASN A 565 -20.58 5.26 -8.11
CA ASN A 565 -20.03 4.40 -9.16
C ASN A 565 -19.05 5.22 -10.02
N VAL A 566 -18.14 4.51 -10.69
CA VAL A 566 -17.11 5.15 -11.51
C VAL A 566 -17.08 4.65 -12.94
N ASN A 567 -16.71 5.55 -13.84
CA ASN A 567 -16.61 5.28 -15.26
C ASN A 567 -15.21 4.78 -15.61
N LEU A 568 -15.06 3.46 -15.69
CA LEU A 568 -13.90 2.82 -16.32
C LEU A 568 -14.28 2.12 -17.63
N SER A 569 -15.48 2.41 -18.16
CA SER A 569 -16.03 1.72 -19.33
C SER A 569 -15.32 2.07 -20.65
N GLU A 570 -14.45 3.09 -20.67
CA GLU A 570 -13.55 3.35 -21.80
C GLU A 570 -12.47 2.27 -22.00
N LEU A 571 -12.39 1.27 -21.09
CA LEU A 571 -11.69 0.00 -21.31
C LEU A 571 -12.31 -0.89 -22.42
N LYS A 572 -13.27 -0.36 -23.20
CA LYS A 572 -13.84 -1.05 -24.37
C LYS A 572 -12.84 -1.03 -25.54
N GLY A 573 -12.03 -2.09 -25.60
CA GLY A 573 -11.14 -2.43 -26.71
C GLY A 573 -10.24 -3.61 -26.32
N ARG A 574 -10.00 -4.57 -27.23
CA ARG A 574 -9.05 -5.67 -27.00
C ARG A 574 -7.65 -5.10 -26.75
N VAL A 575 -7.05 -5.37 -25.59
CA VAL A 575 -5.72 -4.83 -25.21
C VAL A 575 -4.58 -5.86 -25.41
N SER A 576 -4.87 -7.15 -25.59
CA SER A 576 -3.85 -8.15 -26.03
C SER A 576 -4.46 -9.46 -26.52
N TRP A 577 -3.69 -10.24 -27.31
CA TRP A 577 -3.94 -11.64 -27.61
C TRP A 577 -3.18 -12.56 -26.64
N ARG A 578 -3.76 -13.70 -26.28
CA ARG A 578 -3.03 -14.89 -25.82
C ARG A 578 -3.48 -16.04 -26.71
N GLU A 579 -2.60 -16.52 -27.58
CA GLU A 579 -2.85 -17.73 -28.35
C GLU A 579 -2.87 -18.92 -27.37
N ILE A 580 -4.03 -19.55 -27.19
CA ILE A 580 -4.10 -20.85 -26.52
C ILE A 580 -3.82 -21.89 -27.59
N ARG A 581 -2.59 -22.40 -27.64
CA ARG A 581 -2.31 -23.62 -28.39
C ARG A 581 -2.83 -24.80 -27.56
N LYS A 582 -3.73 -25.59 -28.16
CA LYS A 582 -4.09 -26.91 -27.64
C LYS A 582 -2.84 -27.80 -27.68
N GLU A 583 -2.65 -28.55 -26.61
CA GLU A 583 -1.55 -29.51 -26.40
C GLU A 583 -1.36 -30.49 -27.56
#